data_AF-A0A009HSM7-F1
#
_entry.id   AF-A0A009HSM7-F1
#
_cell.length_a   1.000
_cell.length_b   1.000
_cell.length_c   1.000
_cell.angle_alpha   90.00
_cell.angle_beta   90.00
_cell.angle_gamma   90.00
#
_symmetry.space_group_name_H-M   'P 1'
#
loop_
_entity.id
_entity.type
_entity.pdbx_description
1 polymer ?
#
loop_
_entity_poly.entity_id
_entity_poly.type
_entity_poly.pdbx_seq_one_letter_code
_entity_poly.pdbx_strand_id
1 'polypeptide(L)' 'MKQNTIQSQTTARLFQHPTAEEQRPSRLATIKANAIDFIKFIALSIVLWIVISNLVVWMFGG' A
#
# COMPACT_ATOMS: atom_id res chain seq x y z
N MET A 1 42.00 16.47 -26.78
CA MET A 1 42.15 16.04 -25.36
C MET A 1 41.92 14.54 -25.30
N LYS A 2 42.86 13.76 -24.74
CA LYS A 2 42.67 12.30 -24.53
C LYS A 2 41.87 12.10 -23.24
N GLN A 3 40.66 11.58 -23.34
CA GLN A 3 39.79 11.27 -22.21
C GLN A 3 40.19 9.89 -21.65
N ASN A 4 40.76 9.86 -20.46
CA ASN A 4 41.01 8.60 -19.76
C ASN A 4 39.66 8.04 -19.28
N THR A 5 39.29 6.85 -19.75
CA THR A 5 38.10 6.14 -19.30
C THR A 5 38.34 5.60 -17.89
N ILE A 6 38.05 6.41 -16.88
CA ILE A 6 37.96 5.93 -15.50
C ILE A 6 36.66 5.14 -15.39
N GLN A 7 36.77 3.81 -15.26
CA GLN A 7 35.58 2.98 -15.05
C GLN A 7 34.95 3.34 -13.70
N SER A 8 33.65 3.63 -13.70
CA SER A 8 32.93 3.94 -12.47
C SER A 8 32.93 2.72 -11.55
N GLN A 9 33.37 2.90 -10.30
CA GLN A 9 33.42 1.83 -9.30
C GLN A 9 32.03 1.29 -8.94
N THR A 10 30.95 1.99 -9.32
CA THR A 10 29.56 1.56 -9.07
C THR A 10 28.90 0.89 -10.27
N THR A 11 29.61 0.75 -11.41
CA THR A 11 29.06 0.17 -12.65
C THR A 11 28.47 -1.23 -12.41
N ALA A 12 29.16 -2.08 -11.64
CA ALA A 12 28.68 -3.43 -11.33
C ALA A 12 27.36 -3.44 -10.54
N ARG A 13 27.14 -2.45 -9.66
CA ARG A 13 25.92 -2.35 -8.84
C ARG A 13 24.75 -1.74 -9.60
N LEU A 14 25.02 -0.91 -10.62
CA LEU A 14 24.00 -0.25 -11.43
C LEU A 14 23.23 -1.23 -12.34
N PHE A 15 23.90 -2.27 -12.83
CA PHE A 15 23.31 -3.30 -13.70
C PHE A 15 22.94 -4.59 -12.97
N GLN A 16 23.10 -4.63 -11.64
CA GLN A 16 22.67 -5.76 -10.83
C GLN A 16 21.15 -5.75 -10.69
N HIS A 17 20.54 -6.92 -10.87
CA HIS A 17 19.13 -7.11 -10.57
C HIS A 17 18.91 -6.89 -9.06
N PRO A 18 17.88 -6.14 -8.64
CA PRO A 18 17.59 -5.94 -7.23
C PRO A 18 17.41 -7.28 -6.51
N THR A 19 18.00 -7.39 -5.33
CA THR A 19 17.84 -8.58 -4.48
C THR A 19 16.47 -8.58 -3.81
N ALA A 20 15.98 -9.76 -3.40
CA ALA A 20 14.65 -9.89 -2.79
C ALA A 20 14.47 -9.01 -1.53
N GLU A 21 15.54 -8.82 -0.76
CA GLU A 21 15.54 -7.95 0.42
C GLU A 21 15.41 -6.46 0.06
N GLU A 22 16.01 -6.03 -1.05
CA GLU A 22 15.92 -4.65 -1.55
C GLU A 22 14.54 -4.34 -2.17
N GLN A 23 13.84 -5.36 -2.64
CA GLN A 23 12.48 -5.25 -3.16
C GLN A 23 11.42 -5.23 -2.05
N ARG A 24 11.80 -5.54 -0.80
CA ARG A 24 10.84 -5.62 0.29
C ARG A 24 10.32 -4.23 0.65
N PRO A 25 8.99 -4.01 0.61
CA PRO A 25 8.43 -2.75 1.07
C PRO A 25 8.74 -2.55 2.56
N SER A 26 9.01 -1.30 2.95
CA SER A 26 9.23 -0.96 4.34
C SER A 26 8.05 -1.40 5.21
N ARG A 27 8.33 -2.04 6.35
CA ARG A 27 7.29 -2.50 7.28
C ARG A 27 6.34 -1.38 7.69
N LEU A 28 6.87 -0.17 7.88
CA LEU A 28 6.07 1.02 8.22
C LEU A 28 5.16 1.44 7.06
N ALA A 29 5.62 1.31 5.82
CA ALA A 29 4.79 1.59 4.65
C ALA A 29 3.63 0.60 4.54
N THR A 30 3.88 -0.69 4.77
CA THR A 30 2.84 -1.73 4.82
C THR A 30 1.82 -1.46 5.93
N ILE A 31 2.27 -1.13 7.14
CA ILE A 31 1.38 -0.83 8.27
C ILE A 31 0.51 0.39 7.95
N LYS A 32 1.09 1.45 7.38
CA LYS A 32 0.35 2.65 6.98
C LYS A 32 -0.73 2.34 5.93
N ALA A 33 -0.39 1.56 4.91
CA ALA A 33 -1.35 1.17 3.88
C ALA A 33 -2.52 0.37 4.48
N ASN A 34 -2.21 -0.64 5.31
CA ASN A 34 -3.22 -1.45 5.97
C ASN A 34 -4.13 -0.62 6.90
N ALA A 35 -3.58 0.34 7.63
CA ALA A 35 -4.37 1.22 8.48
C ALA A 35 -5.36 2.07 7.68
N ILE A 36 -4.94 2.61 6.53
CA ILE A 36 -5.81 3.38 5.64
C ILE A 36 -6.94 2.51 5.09
N ASP A 37 -6.63 1.30 4.65
CA ASP A 37 -7.65 0.40 4.10
C ASP A 37 -8.62 -0.09 5.17
N PHE A 38 -8.14 -0.32 6.40
CA PHE A 38 -8.98 -0.64 7.54
C PHE A 38 -9.95 0.50 7.88
N ILE A 39 -9.50 1.76 7.86
CA ILE A 39 -10.37 2.93 8.09
C ILE A 39 -11.47 3.02 7.02
N LYS A 40 -11.13 2.81 5.74
CA LYS A 40 -12.12 2.77 4.66
C LYS A 40 -13.15 1.67 4.88
N PHE A 41 -12.70 0.48 5.30
CA PHE A 41 -13.59 -0.65 5.59
C PHE A 41 -14.54 -0.35 6.77
N ILE A 42 -14.06 0.26 7.86
CA ILE A 42 -14.90 0.69 8.97
C ILE A 42 -15.97 1.68 8.49
N ALA A 43 -15.56 2.70 7.75
CA ALA A 43 -16.47 3.73 7.26
C ALA A 43 -17.59 3.11 6.39
N LEU A 44 -17.22 2.22 5.46
CA LEU A 44 -18.18 1.50 4.62
C LEU A 44 -19.10 0.61 5.45
N SER A 45 -18.56 -0.12 6.43
CA SER A 45 -19.33 -1.02 7.29
C SER A 45 -20.37 -0.27 8.12
N ILE A 46 -20.03 0.90 8.66
CA ILE A 46 -20.97 1.75 9.40
C ILE A 46 -22.09 2.24 8.48
N VAL A 47 -21.76 2.71 7.27
CA VAL A 47 -22.77 3.17 6.30
C VAL A 47 -23.72 2.03 5.94
N LEU A 48 -23.20 0.84 5.62
CA LEU A 48 -24.02 -0.33 5.29
C LEU A 48 -24.89 -0.75 6.47
N TRP A 49 -24.33 -0.75 7.68
CA TRP A 49 -25.08 -1.09 8.89
C TRP A 49 -26.25 -0.13 9.13
N ILE A 50 -26.05 1.19 8.96
CA ILE A 50 -27.12 2.19 9.07
C ILE A 50 -28.20 1.92 8.03
N VAL A 51 -27.82 1.73 6.76
CA VAL A 51 -28.78 1.49 5.67
C VAL A 51 -29.60 0.23 5.93
N ILE A 52 -28.94 -0.89 6.27
CA ILE A 52 -29.62 -2.16 6.53
C ILE A 52 -30.54 -2.04 7.75
N SER A 53 -30.09 -1.39 8.82
CA SER A 53 -30.91 -1.21 10.03
C SER A 53 -32.16 -0.39 9.72
N ASN A 54 -32.05 0.70 8.95
CA ASN A 54 -33.21 1.49 8.53
C ASN A 54 -34.15 0.69 7.63
N LEU A 55 -33.62 -0.10 6.69
CA LEU A 55 -34.44 -0.98 5.84
C LEU A 55 -35.22 -2.00 6.68
N VAL A 56 -34.57 -2.64 7.66
CA VAL A 56 -35.22 -3.60 8.55
C VAL A 56 -36.33 -2.94 9.36
N VAL A 57 -36.08 -1.76 9.92
CA VAL A 57 -37.12 -1.00 10.65
C VAL A 57 -38.27 -0.62 9.72
N TRP A 58 -37.99 -0.18 8.49
CA TRP A 58 -39.04 0.14 7.52
C TRP A 58 -39.88 -1.08 7.11
N MET A 59 -39.25 -2.24 6.92
CA MET A 59 -39.94 -3.46 6.48
C MET A 59 -40.75 -4.14 7.59
N PHE A 60 -40.27 -4.09 8.83
CA PHE A 60 -40.79 -4.93 9.92
C PHE A 60 -41.21 -4.14 11.18
N GLY A 61 -40.96 -2.84 11.23
CA GLY A 61 -41.15 -1.99 12.42
C GLY A 61 -42.55 -1.37 12.60
N GLY A 62 -43.39 -1.36 11.55
CA GLY A 62 -44.71 -0.71 11.55
C GLY A 62 -44.65 0.75 11.11
#